data_AF-D6ZI32-F1
#
_entry.id   AF-D6ZI32-F1
#
_cell.length_a   1.000
_cell.length_b   1.000
_cell.length_c   1.000
_cell.angle_alpha   90.00
_cell.angle_beta   90.00
_cell.angle_gamma   90.00
#
_symmetry.space_group_name_H-M   'P 1'
#
loop_
_entity.id
_entity.type
_entity.pdbx_description
1 polymer ?
#
loop_
_entity_poly.entity_id
_entity_poly.type
_entity_poly.pdbx_seq_one_letter_code
_entity_poly.pdbx_strand_id
1 'polypeptide(L)'
;MTDVKPWSFTIEFDAAKAARNGYDVDTLYECVDKNVQRYGLTRLDRGTWKANESKKVESQCLSLLMLSKQKWVMQNLHSLTAYERSTDPIDIIAALRKRNPERVYA
;
A
#
# COMPACT_ATOMS: atom_id res chain seq x y z
N MET A 1 2.62 -7.84 -21.17
CA MET A 1 2.08 -7.94 -19.80
C MET A 1 3.27 -7.83 -18.86
N THR A 2 3.37 -6.75 -18.09
CA THR A 2 4.31 -6.67 -16.97
C THR A 2 4.05 -7.87 -16.07
N ASP A 3 5.10 -8.62 -15.74
CA ASP A 3 5.03 -9.80 -14.88
C ASP A 3 4.61 -9.36 -13.47
N VAL A 4 3.30 -9.29 -13.24
CA VAL A 4 2.71 -8.88 -11.97
C VAL A 4 3.02 -9.98 -10.96
N LYS A 5 3.93 -9.70 -10.02
CA LYS A 5 4.33 -10.66 -8.99
C LYS A 5 3.16 -10.86 -8.02
N PRO A 6 2.60 -12.08 -7.92
CA PRO A 6 1.54 -12.34 -6.95
C PRO A 6 2.00 -12.08 -5.53
N TRP A 7 1.05 -11.74 -4.66
CA TRP A 7 1.29 -11.39 -3.26
C TRP A 7 2.19 -10.17 -3.12
N SER A 8 1.96 -9.18 -3.99
CA SER A 8 2.59 -7.87 -3.92
C SER A 8 1.55 -6.75 -3.92
N PHE A 9 1.95 -5.56 -3.51
CA PHE A 9 1.14 -4.36 -3.69
C PHE A 9 2.01 -3.20 -4.14
N THR A 10 1.39 -2.28 -4.86
CA THR A 10 1.97 -1.01 -5.30
C THR A 10 1.30 0.16 -4.59
N ILE A 11 2.10 1.17 -4.23
CA ILE A 11 1.66 2.47 -3.74
C ILE A 11 2.24 3.53 -4.65
N GLU A 12 1.39 4.49 -5.01
CA GLU A 12 1.82 5.76 -5.56
C GLU A 12 1.31 6.89 -4.68
N PHE A 13 2.23 7.71 -4.17
CA PHE A 13 1.88 8.94 -3.46
C PHE A 13 1.70 10.10 -4.45
N ASP A 14 0.69 10.92 -4.20
CA ASP A 14 0.44 12.17 -4.90
C ASP A 14 1.35 13.25 -4.30
N ALA A 15 2.35 13.69 -5.08
CA ALA A 15 3.34 14.65 -4.62
C ALA A 15 2.73 16.00 -4.21
N ALA A 16 1.65 16.44 -4.85
CA ALA A 16 0.97 17.69 -4.51
C ALA A 16 0.18 17.56 -3.19
N LYS A 17 -0.46 16.41 -2.93
CA LYS A 17 -1.06 16.12 -1.61
C LYS A 17 0.00 16.02 -0.53
N ALA A 18 1.08 15.27 -0.78
CA ALA A 18 2.19 15.13 0.15
C ALA A 18 2.77 16.50 0.55
N ALA A 19 3.10 17.35 -0.43
CA ALA A 19 3.62 18.69 -0.18
C ALA A 19 2.63 19.56 0.62
N ARG A 20 1.33 19.56 0.27
CA ARG A 20 0.30 20.30 1.03
C ARG A 20 0.17 19.83 2.47
N ASN A 21 0.37 18.54 2.72
CA ASN A 21 0.32 17.94 4.04
C ASN A 21 1.68 17.98 4.78
N GLY A 22 2.69 18.65 4.21
CA GLY A 22 4.00 18.83 4.83
C GLY A 22 4.93 17.62 4.76
N TYR A 23 4.71 16.71 3.81
CA TYR A 23 5.51 15.49 3.64
C TYR A 23 6.37 15.54 2.38
N ASP A 24 7.57 15.00 2.50
CA ASP A 24 8.40 14.56 1.38
C ASP A 24 8.00 13.14 0.94
N VAL A 25 7.86 12.92 -0.36
CA VAL A 25 7.36 11.65 -0.92
C VAL A 25 8.33 10.50 -0.68
N ASP A 26 9.64 10.74 -0.77
CA ASP A 26 10.63 9.70 -0.51
C ASP A 26 10.59 9.24 0.94
N THR A 27 10.45 10.19 1.86
CA THR A 27 10.24 9.90 3.28
C THR A 27 8.99 9.05 3.52
N LEU A 28 7.88 9.31 2.80
CA LEU A 28 6.68 8.48 2.92
C LEU A 28 6.94 7.04 2.49
N TYR A 29 7.67 6.82 1.38
CA TYR A 29 8.02 5.48 0.94
C TYR A 29 8.95 4.75 1.92
N GLU A 30 9.93 5.44 2.49
CA GLU A 30 10.80 4.86 3.55
C GLU A 30 9.99 4.50 4.81
N CYS A 31 9.02 5.34 5.17
CA CYS A 31 8.10 5.05 6.26
C CYS A 31 7.25 3.82 5.97
N VAL A 32 6.70 3.69 4.75
CA VAL A 32 5.96 2.47 4.36
C VAL A 32 6.86 1.25 4.55
N ASP A 33 8.07 1.29 4.00
CA ASP A 33 8.99 0.15 4.05
C ASP A 33 9.28 -0.33 5.48
N LYS A 34 9.71 0.59 6.35
CA LYS A 34 9.93 0.30 7.78
C LYS A 34 8.71 -0.31 8.47
N ASN A 35 7.52 0.17 8.11
CA ASN A 35 6.28 -0.28 8.73
C ASN A 35 5.85 -1.67 8.24
N VAL A 36 6.05 -2.00 6.95
CA VAL A 36 5.57 -3.27 6.37
C VAL A 36 6.56 -4.42 6.52
N GLN A 37 7.86 -4.11 6.68
CA GLN A 37 8.90 -5.12 6.95
C GLN A 37 8.58 -5.97 8.19
N ARG A 38 7.96 -5.39 9.23
CA ARG A 38 7.57 -6.12 10.45
C ARG A 38 6.55 -7.24 10.18
N TYR A 39 5.78 -7.12 9.09
CA TYR A 39 4.82 -8.13 8.65
C TYR A 39 5.45 -9.08 7.62
N GLY A 40 6.74 -8.93 7.32
CA GLY A 40 7.49 -9.77 6.40
C GLY A 40 7.29 -9.41 4.93
N LEU A 41 7.08 -8.12 4.63
CA LEU A 41 7.12 -7.57 3.27
C LEU A 41 8.56 -7.18 2.93
N THR A 42 8.96 -7.43 1.68
CA THR A 42 10.25 -6.99 1.14
C THR A 42 9.99 -5.99 0.01
N ARG A 43 10.68 -4.86 0.03
CA ARG A 43 10.62 -3.87 -1.05
C ARG A 43 11.28 -4.40 -2.31
N LEU A 44 10.58 -4.30 -3.43
CA LEU A 44 11.09 -4.67 -4.74
C LEU A 44 11.46 -3.45 -5.58
N ASP A 45 10.74 -2.34 -5.37
CA ASP A 45 10.95 -1.07 -6.04
C ASP A 45 10.39 0.06 -5.14
N ARG A 46 10.61 1.33 -5.50
CA ARG A 46 10.25 2.52 -4.72
C ARG A 46 8.83 2.45 -4.14
N GLY A 47 7.87 2.05 -4.97
CA GLY A 47 6.46 1.92 -4.61
C GLY A 47 5.95 0.47 -4.61
N THR A 48 6.79 -0.55 -4.58
CA THR A 48 6.36 -1.96 -4.71
C THR A 48 6.92 -2.83 -3.58
N TRP A 49 6.05 -3.60 -2.91
CA TRP A 49 6.45 -4.56 -1.89
C TRP A 49 5.83 -5.93 -2.15
N LYS A 50 6.58 -6.99 -1.87
CA LYS A 50 6.14 -8.38 -1.99
C LYS A 50 6.19 -9.08 -0.65
N ALA A 51 5.14 -9.85 -0.35
CA ALA A 51 5.06 -10.63 0.87
C ALA A 51 6.02 -11.83 0.81
N ASN A 52 6.54 -12.22 1.97
CA ASN A 52 7.29 -13.47 2.08
C ASN A 52 6.42 -14.67 1.67
N GLU A 53 7.06 -15.73 1.16
CA GLU A 53 6.32 -16.87 0.60
C GLU A 53 5.63 -17.74 1.67
N SER A 54 6.17 -17.81 2.89
CA SER A 54 5.67 -18.68 3.96
C SER A 54 4.37 -18.19 4.59
N LYS A 55 4.14 -16.87 4.64
CA LYS A 55 2.97 -16.21 5.24
C LYS A 55 2.32 -15.18 4.32
N LYS A 56 2.49 -15.32 3.00
CA LYS A 56 2.09 -14.32 1.98
C LYS A 56 0.72 -13.66 2.18
N VAL A 57 -0.32 -14.46 2.45
CA VAL A 57 -1.69 -13.96 2.67
C VAL A 57 -1.74 -13.09 3.93
N GLU A 58 -1.28 -13.61 5.05
CA GLU A 58 -1.28 -12.92 6.35
C GLU A 58 -0.45 -11.62 6.27
N SER A 59 0.77 -11.73 5.75
CA SER A 59 1.71 -10.63 5.58
C SER A 59 1.11 -9.48 4.76
N GLN A 60 0.54 -9.77 3.60
CA GLN A 60 -0.07 -8.76 2.74
C GLN A 60 -1.30 -8.13 3.41
N CYS A 61 -2.21 -8.94 3.93
CA CYS A 61 -3.44 -8.46 4.58
C CYS A 61 -3.14 -7.57 5.79
N LEU A 62 -2.23 -7.98 6.68
CA LEU A 62 -1.87 -7.18 7.85
C LEU A 62 -1.18 -5.87 7.48
N SER A 63 -0.32 -5.89 6.46
CA SER A 63 0.34 -4.67 5.95
C SER A 63 -0.67 -3.67 5.40
N LEU A 64 -1.56 -4.12 4.51
CA LEU A 64 -2.61 -3.28 3.92
C LEU A 64 -3.58 -2.76 4.99
N LEU A 65 -3.96 -3.62 5.95
CA LEU A 65 -4.81 -3.22 7.08
C LEU A 65 -4.14 -2.13 7.92
N MET A 66 -2.86 -2.30 8.26
CA MET A 66 -2.10 -1.30 9.03
C MET A 66 -1.99 0.01 8.27
N LEU A 67 -1.60 -0.02 6.99
CA LEU A 67 -1.47 1.17 6.14
C LEU A 67 -2.79 1.92 5.98
N SER A 68 -3.90 1.19 5.82
CA SER A 68 -5.24 1.80 5.68
C SER A 68 -5.70 2.58 6.91
N LYS A 69 -5.05 2.40 8.06
CA LYS A 69 -5.33 3.13 9.31
C LYS A 69 -4.45 4.37 9.49
N GLN A 70 -3.43 4.55 8.66
CA GLN A 70 -2.48 5.65 8.78
C GLN A 70 -2.96 6.87 7.99
N LYS A 71 -3.24 7.99 8.66
CA LYS A 71 -3.63 9.25 7.99
C LYS A 71 -2.56 9.72 7.00
N TRP A 72 -1.28 9.65 7.38
CA TRP A 72 -0.15 10.03 6.54
C TRP A 72 -0.04 9.18 5.26
N VAL A 73 -0.60 7.97 5.23
CA VAL A 73 -0.74 7.18 4.01
C VAL A 73 -1.97 7.67 3.24
N MET A 74 -3.15 7.48 3.82
CA MET A 74 -4.42 7.61 3.10
C MET A 74 -4.68 9.01 2.55
N GLN A 75 -4.21 10.06 3.22
CA GLN A 75 -4.39 11.45 2.78
C GLN A 75 -3.42 11.86 1.66
N ASN A 76 -2.38 11.06 1.40
CA ASN A 76 -1.33 11.36 0.42
C ASN A 76 -1.33 10.39 -0.77
N LEU A 77 -2.20 9.37 -0.80
CA LEU A 77 -2.25 8.42 -1.91
C LEU A 77 -2.76 9.05 -3.22
N HIS A 78 -2.10 8.67 -4.31
CA HIS A 78 -2.67 8.65 -5.66
C HIS A 78 -3.33 7.28 -5.92
N SER A 79 -2.61 6.19 -5.68
CA SER A 79 -3.08 4.82 -5.89
C SER A 79 -2.53 3.84 -4.84
N LEU A 80 -3.30 2.79 -4.56
CA LEU A 80 -2.88 1.62 -3.77
C LEU A 80 -3.54 0.38 -4.37
N THR A 81 -2.73 -0.49 -4.98
CA THR A 81 -3.21 -1.67 -5.70
C THR A 81 -2.57 -2.93 -5.15
N ALA A 82 -3.37 -3.95 -4.85
CA ALA A 82 -2.87 -5.25 -4.45
C ALA A 82 -2.99 -6.27 -5.60
N TYR A 83 -2.02 -7.17 -5.68
CA TYR A 83 -1.95 -8.21 -6.68
C TYR A 83 -1.86 -9.58 -6.03
N GLU A 84 -2.78 -10.46 -6.38
CA GLU A 84 -2.79 -11.85 -5.95
C GLU A 84 -2.73 -12.77 -7.19
N ARG A 85 -2.63 -14.09 -7.01
CA ARG A 85 -2.30 -15.02 -8.11
C ARG A 85 -3.27 -15.00 -9.28
N SER A 86 -4.56 -15.00 -9.00
CA SER A 86 -5.61 -15.35 -9.98
C SER A 86 -6.78 -14.39 -9.92
N THR A 87 -6.55 -13.21 -9.37
CA THR A 87 -7.54 -12.15 -9.27
C THR A 87 -7.05 -10.95 -10.07
N ASP A 88 -8.00 -10.20 -10.61
CA ASP A 88 -7.68 -8.89 -11.18
C ASP A 88 -7.05 -8.00 -10.10
N PRO A 89 -6.17 -7.06 -10.48
CA PRO A 89 -5.60 -6.10 -9.55
C PRO A 89 -6.68 -5.43 -8.69
N ILE A 90 -6.49 -5.47 -7.38
CA ILE A 90 -7.48 -4.99 -6.42
C ILE A 90 -7.17 -3.53 -6.10
N ASP A 91 -8.06 -2.62 -6.50
CA ASP A 91 -8.03 -1.23 -6.04
C ASP A 91 -8.48 -1.16 -4.57
N ILE A 92 -7.49 -0.99 -3.68
CA ILE A 92 -7.72 -0.95 -2.24
C ILE A 92 -8.48 0.30 -1.83
N ILE A 93 -8.26 1.44 -2.50
CA ILE A 93 -8.96 2.69 -2.18
C ILE A 93 -10.45 2.53 -2.52
N ALA A 94 -10.77 1.98 -3.69
CA ALA A 94 -12.16 1.69 -4.08
C ALA A 94 -12.82 0.69 -3.12
N ALA A 95 -12.10 -0.38 -2.73
CA ALA A 95 -12.60 -1.35 -1.77
C ALA A 95 -12.90 -0.72 -0.40
N LEU A 96 -12.00 0.16 0.09
CA LEU A 96 -12.18 0.89 1.33
C LEU A 96 -13.33 1.90 1.25
N ARG A 97 -13.49 2.65 0.15
CA ARG A 97 -14.64 3.55 -0.04
C ARG A 97 -15.97 2.83 0.11
N LYS A 98 -16.06 1.57 -0.36
CA LYS A 98 -17.29 0.78 -0.29
C LYS A 98 -17.58 0.21 1.11
N ARG A 99 -16.54 -0.20 1.85
CA ARG A 99 -16.69 -0.97 3.11
C ARG A 99 -16.35 -0.18 4.37
N ASN A 100 -15.44 0.78 4.26
CA ASN A 100 -14.86 1.57 5.35
C ASN A 100 -14.56 3.01 4.87
N PRO A 101 -15.58 3.77 4.42
CA PRO A 101 -15.39 5.11 3.85
C PRO A 101 -14.70 6.08 4.81
N GLU A 102 -14.84 5.88 6.12
CA GLU A 102 -14.15 6.65 7.16
C GLU A 102 -12.63 6.59 7.05
N ARG A 103 -12.06 5.55 6.41
CA ARG A 103 -10.60 5.46 6.19
C ARG A 103 -10.10 6.27 4.99
N VAL A 104 -11.02 6.74 4.15
CA VAL A 104 -10.68 7.49 2.93
C VAL A 104 -11.05 8.96 3.07
N TYR A 105 -12.12 9.29 3.79
CA TYR A 105 -12.67 10.65 3.88
C TYR A 105 -12.37 11.38 5.20
N ALA A 106 -11.56 10.82 6.11
CA ALA A 106 -11.28 11.39 7.44
C ALA A 106 -9.92 12.10 7.61
#